data_AF-J9QI91-F1
#
_entry.id   AF-J9QI91-F1
#
_cell.length_a   1.000
_cell.length_b   1.000
_cell.length_c   1.000
_cell.angle_alpha   90.00
_cell.angle_beta   90.00
_cell.angle_gamma   90.00
#
_symmetry.space_group_name_H-M   'P 1'
#
loop_
_entity.id
_entity.type
_entity.pdbx_description
1 polymer ?
#
loop_
_entity_poly.entity_id
_entity_poly.type
_entity_poly.pdbx_seq_one_letter_code
_entity_poly.pdbx_strand_id
1 'polypeptide(L)'
;VELLTREGEIDIAKRIEDGINQVQSSVAEYPEAITYLLEQYDKYEAEQLRLSDIISGFIDPNEADDVAPTATHIGSELGEDDLADEDEDEDEDEDDDGDGSDDEGDGGPDPEVAREKFGDLRAQYEVTRLSIQKNGRAHEDTQAAIAQLADVFRQFRLMPKQFDRLVNNMREMMERVRVQERIIMKLCVEQAKMPKKTFVAAFTNNECETAWFEYQKQAGKAWSPRLLEMDEEVLRSIGKLQQIEEETGLSIAQIKDINRRMSIGEAKARRAKKEMVEA
;
A
#
# COMPACT_ATOMS: atom_id res chain seq x y z
N VAL A 1 -4.39 -11.62 33.93
CA VAL A 1 -4.47 -12.22 32.59
C VAL A 1 -4.96 -13.64 32.78
N GLU A 2 -6.04 -14.02 32.09
CA GLU A 2 -6.52 -15.41 32.08
C GLU A 2 -5.74 -16.18 31.01
N LEU A 3 -5.29 -17.40 31.32
CA LEU A 3 -4.54 -18.24 30.38
C LEU A 3 -5.41 -18.55 29.14
N LEU A 4 -4.84 -18.40 27.95
CA LEU A 4 -5.50 -18.71 26.69
C LEU A 4 -5.86 -20.20 26.59
N THR A 5 -7.03 -20.48 26.01
CA THR A 5 -7.38 -21.82 25.56
C THR A 5 -6.81 -22.03 24.15
N ARG A 6 -6.56 -23.28 23.77
CA ARG A 6 -6.13 -23.63 22.41
C ARG A 6 -7.07 -23.09 21.32
N GLU A 7 -8.37 -22.99 21.62
CA GLU A 7 -9.35 -22.37 20.71
C GLU A 7 -9.18 -20.85 20.62
N GLY A 8 -8.88 -20.19 21.74
CA GLY A 8 -8.58 -18.75 21.77
C GLY A 8 -7.31 -18.38 21.01
N GLU A 9 -6.27 -19.22 21.06
CA GLU A 9 -5.03 -19.01 20.28
C GLU A 9 -5.31 -19.03 18.77
N ILE A 10 -6.11 -20.00 18.30
CA ILE A 10 -6.50 -20.12 16.88
C ILE A 10 -7.35 -18.91 16.46
N ASP A 11 -8.29 -18.47 17.29
CA ASP A 11 -9.12 -17.29 16.99
C ASP A 11 -8.28 -16.00 16.89
N ILE A 12 -7.26 -15.85 17.74
CA ILE A 12 -6.32 -14.72 17.66
C ILE A 12 -5.47 -14.82 16.39
N ALA A 13 -4.94 -16.00 16.05
CA ALA A 13 -4.16 -16.22 14.83
C ALA A 13 -4.95 -15.83 13.58
N LYS A 14 -6.20 -16.31 13.44
CA LYS A 14 -7.09 -15.93 12.33
C LYS A 14 -7.33 -14.42 12.24
N ARG A 15 -7.44 -13.74 13.39
CA ARG A 15 -7.60 -12.27 13.42
C ARG A 15 -6.33 -11.55 12.97
N ILE A 16 -5.15 -12.09 13.24
CA ILE A 16 -3.87 -11.58 12.74
C ILE A 16 -3.83 -11.76 11.22
N GLU A 17 -4.10 -12.96 10.72
CA GLU A 17 -4.11 -13.29 9.30
C GLU A 17 -5.07 -12.40 8.50
N ASP A 18 -6.32 -12.27 8.96
CA ASP A 18 -7.29 -11.38 8.33
C ASP A 18 -6.80 -9.93 8.25
N GLY A 19 -6.12 -9.47 9.31
CA GLY A 19 -5.57 -8.11 9.39
C GLY A 19 -4.48 -7.90 8.36
N ILE A 20 -3.59 -8.88 8.21
CA ILE A 20 -2.47 -8.84 7.25
C ILE A 20 -3.00 -8.97 5.81
N ASN A 21 -3.93 -9.90 5.55
CA ASN A 21 -4.57 -10.09 4.24
C ASN A 21 -5.29 -8.82 3.76
N GLN A 22 -5.90 -8.06 4.68
CA GLN A 22 -6.50 -6.77 4.39
C GLN A 22 -5.46 -5.72 3.96
N VAL A 23 -4.28 -5.71 4.59
CA VAL A 23 -3.18 -4.82 4.21
C VAL A 23 -2.61 -5.23 2.85
N GLN A 24 -2.34 -6.52 2.63
CA GLN A 24 -1.88 -7.05 1.34
C GLN A 24 -2.82 -6.71 0.19
N SER A 25 -4.13 -6.86 0.40
CA SER A 25 -5.13 -6.45 -0.59
C SER A 25 -5.10 -4.95 -0.88
N SER A 26 -4.83 -4.12 0.13
CA SER A 26 -4.72 -2.67 -0.05
C SER A 26 -3.45 -2.31 -0.85
N VAL A 27 -2.34 -3.02 -0.63
CA VAL A 27 -1.10 -2.86 -1.39
C VAL A 27 -1.27 -3.29 -2.84
N ALA A 28 -1.98 -4.40 -3.09
CA ALA A 28 -2.24 -4.92 -4.44
C ALA A 28 -3.08 -3.97 -5.32
N GLU A 29 -3.89 -3.10 -4.71
CA GLU A 29 -4.67 -2.09 -5.43
C GLU A 29 -3.87 -0.83 -5.77
N TYR A 30 -2.67 -0.68 -5.20
CA TYR A 30 -1.82 0.50 -5.36
C TYR A 30 -0.90 0.35 -6.59
N PRO A 31 -1.05 1.17 -7.65
CA PRO A 31 -0.29 0.99 -8.89
C PRO A 31 1.22 1.06 -8.72
N GLU A 32 1.68 1.95 -7.83
CA GLU A 32 3.10 2.18 -7.58
C GLU A 32 3.76 0.95 -6.92
N ALA A 33 2.98 0.13 -6.19
CA ALA A 33 3.49 -1.11 -5.60
C ALA A 33 3.84 -2.14 -6.68
N ILE A 34 3.04 -2.18 -7.75
CA ILE A 34 3.24 -3.08 -8.88
C ILE A 34 4.43 -2.63 -9.72
N THR A 35 4.53 -1.33 -10.01
CA THR A 35 5.69 -0.79 -10.73
C THR A 35 6.97 -0.99 -9.95
N TYR A 36 6.95 -0.77 -8.63
CA TYR A 36 8.08 -1.04 -7.76
C TYR A 36 8.54 -2.50 -7.82
N LEU A 37 7.62 -3.45 -7.76
CA LEU A 37 7.93 -4.87 -7.83
C LEU A 37 8.53 -5.26 -9.19
N LEU A 38 7.97 -4.73 -10.29
CA LEU A 38 8.53 -4.92 -11.64
C LEU A 38 9.94 -4.31 -11.76
N GLU A 39 10.18 -3.13 -11.18
CA GLU A 39 11.49 -2.49 -11.15
C GLU A 39 12.52 -3.26 -10.32
N GLN A 40 12.12 -3.89 -9.21
CA GLN A 40 13.04 -4.78 -8.47
C GLN A 40 13.39 -6.01 -9.30
N TYR A 41 12.44 -6.56 -10.03
CA TYR A 41 12.70 -7.68 -10.93
C TYR A 41 13.64 -7.28 -12.09
N ASP A 42 13.48 -6.09 -12.66
CA ASP A 42 14.40 -5.56 -13.68
C ASP A 42 15.84 -5.42 -13.13
N LYS A 43 15.99 -5.08 -11.84
CA LYS A 43 17.32 -5.05 -11.18
C LYS A 43 17.89 -6.44 -10.95
N TYR A 44 17.05 -7.43 -10.65
CA TYR A 44 17.48 -8.83 -10.60
C TYR A 44 17.96 -9.31 -11.98
N GLU A 45 17.22 -9.04 -13.05
CA GLU A 45 17.65 -9.38 -14.43
C GLU A 45 18.95 -8.65 -14.84
N ALA A 46 19.22 -7.49 -14.24
CA ALA A 46 20.46 -6.75 -14.40
C ALA A 46 21.60 -7.18 -13.45
N GLU A 47 21.42 -8.30 -12.72
CA GLU A 47 22.39 -8.86 -11.75
C GLU A 47 22.74 -7.91 -10.58
N GLN A 48 21.84 -7.00 -10.20
CA GLN A 48 22.05 -6.03 -9.12
C GLN A 48 21.46 -6.47 -7.77
N LEU A 49 20.51 -7.40 -7.77
CA LEU A 49 19.81 -7.94 -6.61
C LEU A 49 19.66 -9.45 -6.74
N ARG A 50 19.49 -10.17 -5.63
CA ARG A 50 19.10 -11.58 -5.65
C ARG A 50 17.58 -11.70 -5.67
N LEU A 51 17.08 -12.79 -6.24
CA LEU A 51 15.63 -13.03 -6.28
C LEU A 51 15.05 -13.23 -4.87
N SER A 52 15.83 -13.87 -3.99
CA SER A 52 15.54 -14.06 -2.56
C SER A 52 15.35 -12.74 -1.79
N ASP A 53 15.96 -11.64 -2.24
CA ASP A 53 15.79 -10.32 -1.62
C ASP A 53 14.42 -9.69 -1.94
N ILE A 54 13.72 -10.22 -2.95
CA ILE A 54 12.47 -9.66 -3.50
C ILE A 54 11.28 -10.52 -3.06
N ILE A 55 11.39 -11.83 -3.27
CA ILE A 55 10.33 -12.80 -3.00
C ILE A 55 10.90 -14.06 -2.34
N SER A 56 10.13 -14.66 -1.44
CA SER A 56 10.39 -15.99 -0.88
C SER A 56 9.74 -17.11 -1.69
N GLY A 57 8.78 -16.79 -2.58
CA GLY A 57 8.09 -17.78 -3.39
C GLY A 57 6.79 -17.29 -4.02
N PHE A 58 5.99 -18.25 -4.47
CA PHE A 58 4.69 -18.02 -5.09
C PHE A 58 3.59 -18.80 -4.38
N ILE A 59 2.39 -18.23 -4.32
CA ILE A 59 1.18 -18.90 -3.82
C ILE A 59 0.49 -19.58 -5.00
N ASP A 60 0.19 -20.87 -4.87
CA ASP A 60 -0.70 -21.56 -5.80
C ASP A 60 -2.13 -21.00 -5.61
N PRO A 61 -2.79 -20.49 -6.68
CA PRO A 61 -4.18 -20.04 -6.62
C PRO A 61 -5.16 -21.08 -6.04
N ASN A 62 -4.82 -22.38 -6.06
CA ASN A 62 -5.64 -23.45 -5.50
C ASN A 62 -5.43 -23.67 -3.99
N GLU A 63 -4.41 -23.07 -3.37
CA GLU A 63 -4.07 -23.20 -1.94
C GLU A 63 -4.22 -21.89 -1.16
N ALA A 64 -4.73 -20.82 -1.80
CA ALA A 64 -4.70 -19.45 -1.30
C ALA A 64 -5.41 -19.19 0.06
N ASP A 65 -6.27 -20.10 0.53
CA ASP A 65 -7.01 -19.94 1.79
C ASP A 65 -6.26 -20.46 3.04
N ASP A 66 -5.13 -21.17 2.90
CA ASP A 66 -4.39 -21.80 4.02
C ASP A 66 -2.91 -21.34 4.13
N VAL A 67 -2.49 -20.33 3.36
CA VAL A 67 -1.08 -19.85 3.39
C VAL A 67 -0.91 -18.72 4.40
N ALA A 68 -0.01 -18.92 5.36
CA ALA A 68 0.35 -17.89 6.33
C ALA A 68 0.92 -16.64 5.61
N PRO A 69 0.47 -15.42 5.99
CA PRO A 69 0.87 -14.21 5.30
C PRO A 69 2.34 -13.87 5.57
N THR A 70 3.08 -13.50 4.52
CA THR A 70 4.51 -13.16 4.62
C THR A 70 4.79 -11.76 5.16
N ALA A 71 3.78 -10.91 5.29
CA ALA A 71 3.92 -9.57 5.84
C ALA A 71 3.87 -9.60 7.38
N THR A 72 4.78 -10.35 7.99
CA THR A 72 4.86 -10.63 9.44
C THR A 72 5.09 -9.37 10.26
N HIS A 73 5.73 -8.34 9.71
CA HIS A 73 6.00 -7.07 10.41
C HIS A 73 4.73 -6.23 10.67
N ILE A 74 3.63 -6.50 9.95
CA ILE A 74 2.41 -5.70 10.05
C ILE A 74 1.80 -5.77 11.46
N GLY A 75 1.70 -4.61 12.09
CA GLY A 75 1.18 -4.48 13.45
C GLY A 75 2.13 -5.02 14.53
N SER A 76 3.41 -5.27 14.22
CA SER A 76 4.44 -5.53 15.23
C SER A 76 4.64 -4.29 16.12
N GLU A 77 5.00 -4.52 17.39
CA GLU A 77 5.44 -3.46 18.32
C GLU A 77 6.97 -3.40 18.44
N LEU A 78 7.71 -4.29 17.75
CA LEU A 78 9.17 -4.28 17.67
C LEU A 78 9.67 -3.06 16.87
N GLY A 79 10.88 -2.60 17.18
CA GLY A 79 11.52 -1.50 16.43
C GLY A 79 11.88 -1.93 15.01
N GLU A 80 12.02 -0.97 14.09
CA GLU A 80 12.47 -1.25 12.71
C GLU A 80 13.85 -1.92 12.67
N ASP A 81 14.72 -1.60 13.63
CA ASP A 81 16.04 -2.23 13.77
C ASP A 81 15.93 -3.72 14.20
N ASP A 82 15.00 -4.04 15.12
CA ASP A 82 14.78 -5.43 15.58
C ASP A 82 14.13 -6.31 14.49
N LEU A 83 13.33 -5.71 13.60
CA LEU A 83 12.67 -6.40 12.49
C LEU A 83 13.58 -6.58 11.27
N ALA A 84 14.71 -5.87 11.21
CA ALA A 84 15.66 -6.00 10.11
C ALA A 84 16.55 -7.26 10.26
N ASP A 85 16.81 -7.69 11.48
CA ASP A 85 17.63 -8.87 11.80
C ASP A 85 16.86 -10.19 11.56
N GLU A 86 15.52 -10.21 11.70
CA GLU A 86 14.69 -11.43 11.46
C GLU A 86 14.83 -12.00 10.03
N ASP A 87 15.15 -11.16 9.05
CA ASP A 87 15.35 -11.58 7.64
C ASP A 87 16.81 -12.02 7.34
N GLU A 88 17.73 -11.95 8.29
CA GLU A 88 19.16 -12.36 8.14
C GLU A 88 19.47 -13.69 8.85
N ASP A 89 18.59 -14.20 9.72
CA ASP A 89 18.83 -15.34 10.62
C ASP A 89 18.31 -16.71 10.09
N GLU A 90 18.26 -16.95 8.77
CA GLU A 90 17.98 -18.30 8.23
C GLU A 90 19.26 -19.13 7.93
N ASP A 91 20.47 -18.60 8.16
CA ASP A 91 21.75 -19.25 7.78
C ASP A 91 22.78 -19.45 8.92
N GLU A 92 22.37 -19.73 10.17
CA GLU A 92 23.32 -20.16 11.23
C GLU A 92 22.81 -21.35 12.05
N ASP A 93 22.92 -22.56 11.48
CA ASP A 93 23.08 -23.81 12.23
C ASP A 93 23.75 -24.89 11.33
N GLU A 94 24.98 -24.63 10.85
CA GLU A 94 25.87 -25.66 10.30
C GLU A 94 26.98 -26.03 11.29
N ASP A 95 26.74 -27.06 12.09
CA ASP A 95 27.79 -27.85 12.76
C ASP A 95 27.32 -29.32 12.85
N ASP A 96 27.42 -30.08 11.75
CA ASP A 96 27.70 -31.53 11.82
C ASP A 96 28.41 -32.04 10.55
N ASP A 97 29.66 -32.47 10.73
CA ASP A 97 30.55 -33.06 9.73
C ASP A 97 30.00 -34.38 9.14
N GLY A 98 29.83 -34.46 7.82
CA GLY A 98 29.50 -35.75 7.16
C GLY A 98 29.51 -35.75 5.62
N ASP A 99 30.68 -36.00 5.03
CA ASP A 99 30.96 -36.30 3.61
C ASP A 99 29.83 -37.00 2.81
N GLY A 100 29.35 -36.33 1.77
CA GLY A 100 28.44 -36.89 0.77
C GLY A 100 27.96 -35.84 -0.23
N SER A 101 28.59 -35.79 -1.40
CA SER A 101 28.18 -34.97 -2.54
C SER A 101 26.68 -35.04 -2.83
N ASP A 102 25.99 -33.91 -2.74
CA ASP A 102 24.84 -33.57 -3.57
C ASP A 102 24.63 -32.04 -3.51
N ASP A 103 24.68 -31.41 -4.68
CA ASP A 103 24.06 -30.14 -5.07
C ASP A 103 23.60 -29.21 -3.93
N GLU A 104 24.39 -28.16 -3.65
CA GLU A 104 23.93 -26.97 -2.91
C GLU A 104 22.81 -26.30 -3.72
N GLY A 105 21.60 -26.84 -3.59
CA GLY A 105 20.38 -26.22 -4.10
C GLY A 105 20.09 -24.98 -3.27
N ASP A 106 20.54 -23.84 -3.76
CA ASP A 106 20.07 -22.49 -3.39
C ASP A 106 18.55 -22.55 -3.19
N GLY A 107 18.10 -22.53 -1.93
CA GLY A 107 16.70 -22.70 -1.52
C GLY A 107 15.79 -21.54 -1.94
N GLY A 108 16.27 -20.68 -2.84
CA GLY A 108 15.52 -19.57 -3.41
C GLY A 108 14.46 -20.01 -4.41
N PRO A 109 13.46 -19.14 -4.67
CA PRO A 109 12.42 -19.41 -5.66
C PRO A 109 12.99 -19.71 -7.05
N ASP A 110 12.44 -20.73 -7.73
CA ASP A 110 12.88 -21.16 -9.05
C ASP A 110 12.91 -19.99 -10.05
N PRO A 111 14.09 -19.62 -10.59
CA PRO A 111 14.24 -18.50 -11.52
C PRO A 111 13.39 -18.63 -12.79
N GLU A 112 13.12 -19.85 -13.27
CA GLU A 112 12.30 -20.07 -14.46
C GLU A 112 10.82 -19.78 -14.18
N VAL A 113 10.30 -20.26 -13.05
CA VAL A 113 8.94 -19.99 -12.58
C VAL A 113 8.77 -18.50 -12.28
N ALA A 114 9.77 -17.88 -11.66
CA ALA A 114 9.75 -16.46 -11.37
C ALA A 114 9.64 -15.64 -12.66
N ARG A 115 10.47 -15.95 -13.66
CA ARG A 115 10.42 -15.29 -14.97
C ARG A 115 9.05 -15.41 -15.65
N GLU A 116 8.41 -16.57 -15.57
CA GLU A 116 7.04 -16.74 -16.09
C GLU A 116 6.05 -15.83 -15.33
N LYS A 117 6.04 -15.90 -13.99
CA LYS A 117 5.12 -15.13 -13.15
C LYS A 117 5.30 -13.62 -13.27
N PHE A 118 6.54 -13.13 -13.28
CA PHE A 118 6.84 -11.72 -13.52
C PHE A 118 6.47 -11.29 -14.95
N GLY A 119 6.59 -12.19 -15.93
CA GLY A 119 6.08 -12.00 -17.29
C GLY A 119 4.57 -11.80 -17.33
N ASP A 120 3.81 -12.65 -16.62
CA ASP A 120 2.36 -12.55 -16.48
C ASP A 120 1.95 -11.24 -15.79
N LEU A 121 2.64 -10.87 -14.70
CA LEU A 121 2.41 -9.62 -13.99
C LEU A 121 2.64 -8.41 -14.91
N ARG A 122 3.73 -8.41 -15.69
CA ARG A 122 4.03 -7.33 -16.63
C ARG A 122 3.00 -7.24 -17.75
N ALA A 123 2.57 -8.37 -18.30
CA ALA A 123 1.54 -8.41 -19.34
C ALA A 123 0.20 -7.86 -18.82
N GLN A 124 -0.23 -8.30 -17.64
CA GLN A 124 -1.48 -7.83 -17.02
C GLN A 124 -1.40 -6.35 -16.61
N TYR A 125 -0.24 -5.89 -16.16
CA TYR A 125 0.01 -4.47 -15.87
C TYR A 125 -0.19 -3.62 -17.13
N GLU A 126 0.36 -4.03 -18.27
CA GLU A 126 0.21 -3.32 -19.53
C GLU A 126 -1.25 -3.28 -20.03
N VAL A 127 -1.98 -4.39 -19.90
CA VAL A 127 -3.42 -4.43 -20.22
C VAL A 127 -4.19 -3.43 -19.36
N THR A 128 -3.93 -3.43 -18.06
CA THR A 128 -4.56 -2.51 -17.10
C THR A 128 -4.21 -1.05 -17.42
N ARG A 129 -2.94 -0.76 -17.68
CA ARG A 129 -2.44 0.58 -18.03
C ARG A 129 -3.11 1.13 -19.28
N LEU A 130 -3.18 0.33 -20.36
CA LEU A 130 -3.84 0.72 -21.60
C LEU A 130 -5.36 0.93 -21.42
N SER A 131 -6.00 0.09 -20.61
CA SER A 131 -7.43 0.24 -20.30
C SER A 131 -7.71 1.54 -19.52
N ILE A 132 -6.87 1.88 -18.54
CA ILE A 132 -6.94 3.15 -17.81
C ILE A 132 -6.77 4.34 -18.76
N GLN A 133 -5.78 4.31 -19.66
CA GLN A 133 -5.56 5.40 -20.62
C GLN A 133 -6.73 5.58 -21.59
N LYS A 134 -7.37 4.48 -22.03
CA LYS A 134 -8.44 4.52 -23.02
C LYS A 134 -9.81 4.87 -22.42
N ASN A 135 -10.17 4.23 -21.32
CA ASN A 135 -11.53 4.25 -20.77
C ASN A 135 -11.63 5.01 -19.44
N GLY A 136 -10.50 5.34 -18.82
CA GLY A 136 -10.44 5.83 -17.45
C GLY A 136 -10.54 4.71 -16.41
N ARG A 137 -10.12 5.02 -15.17
CA ARG A 137 -10.04 4.04 -14.08
C ARG A 137 -11.42 3.53 -13.62
N ALA A 138 -12.45 4.37 -13.68
CA ALA A 138 -13.79 4.06 -13.18
C ALA A 138 -14.65 3.18 -14.12
N HIS A 139 -14.17 2.89 -15.33
CA HIS A 139 -14.89 2.06 -16.28
C HIS A 139 -14.93 0.59 -15.82
N GLU A 140 -16.03 -0.12 -16.03
CA GLU A 140 -16.22 -1.51 -15.56
C GLU A 140 -15.12 -2.44 -16.09
N ASP A 141 -14.80 -2.38 -17.39
CA ASP A 141 -13.69 -3.16 -17.97
C ASP A 141 -12.33 -2.86 -17.32
N THR A 142 -12.09 -1.59 -16.94
CA THR A 142 -10.85 -1.19 -16.28
C THR A 142 -10.81 -1.71 -14.84
N GLN A 143 -11.94 -1.67 -14.13
CA GLN A 143 -12.06 -2.23 -12.79
C GLN A 143 -11.82 -3.75 -12.78
N ALA A 144 -12.35 -4.47 -13.78
CA ALA A 144 -12.08 -5.89 -13.96
C ALA A 144 -10.59 -6.18 -14.22
N ALA A 145 -9.93 -5.38 -15.07
CA ALA A 145 -8.50 -5.51 -15.33
C ALA A 145 -7.65 -5.22 -14.08
N ILE A 146 -8.02 -4.20 -13.29
CA ILE A 146 -7.38 -3.86 -12.01
C ILE A 146 -7.56 -5.00 -11.00
N ALA A 147 -8.75 -5.58 -10.89
CA ALA A 147 -9.01 -6.71 -9.99
C ALA A 147 -8.13 -7.92 -10.36
N GLN A 148 -8.08 -8.27 -11.66
CA GLN A 148 -7.22 -9.34 -12.15
C GLN A 148 -5.73 -9.05 -11.91
N LEU A 149 -5.30 -7.79 -12.08
CA LEU A 149 -3.93 -7.39 -11.78
C LEU A 149 -3.60 -7.57 -10.29
N ALA A 150 -4.53 -7.20 -9.40
CA ALA A 150 -4.38 -7.42 -7.97
C ALA A 150 -4.33 -8.92 -7.63
N ASP A 151 -5.11 -9.76 -8.31
CA ASP A 151 -5.10 -11.22 -8.13
C ASP A 151 -3.76 -11.84 -8.57
N VAL A 152 -3.17 -11.36 -9.67
CA VAL A 152 -1.82 -11.77 -10.09
C VAL A 152 -0.78 -11.32 -9.06
N PHE A 153 -0.85 -10.08 -8.59
CA PHE A 153 0.06 -9.56 -7.57
C PHE A 153 0.00 -10.34 -6.25
N ARG A 154 -1.19 -10.79 -5.84
CA ARG A 154 -1.36 -11.63 -4.62
C ARG A 154 -0.67 -12.98 -4.69
N GLN A 155 -0.32 -13.47 -5.87
CA GLN A 155 0.42 -14.74 -6.01
C GLN A 155 1.88 -14.62 -5.57
N PHE A 156 2.41 -13.40 -5.42
CA PHE A 156 3.79 -13.17 -5.04
C PHE A 156 3.92 -13.15 -3.50
N ARG A 157 4.81 -13.99 -2.95
CA ARG A 157 5.20 -13.92 -1.54
C ARG A 157 6.38 -12.96 -1.43
N LEU A 158 6.07 -11.68 -1.24
CA LEU A 158 7.11 -10.66 -1.04
C LEU A 158 7.81 -10.90 0.31
N MET A 159 9.11 -10.60 0.34
CA MET A 159 9.88 -10.54 1.58
C MET A 159 9.34 -9.45 2.52
N PRO A 160 9.36 -9.66 3.85
CA PRO A 160 8.86 -8.69 4.84
C PRO A 160 9.42 -7.28 4.63
N LYS A 161 10.75 -7.13 4.49
CA LYS A 161 11.44 -5.86 4.16
C LYS A 161 10.85 -5.14 2.93
N GLN A 162 10.51 -5.87 1.86
CA GLN A 162 9.93 -5.28 0.64
C GLN A 162 8.50 -4.82 0.89
N PHE A 163 7.73 -5.60 1.64
CA PHE A 163 6.36 -5.28 1.98
C PHE A 163 6.26 -4.02 2.86
N ASP A 164 7.13 -3.91 3.87
CA ASP A 164 7.20 -2.72 4.73
C ASP A 164 7.52 -1.46 3.96
N ARG A 165 8.45 -1.54 3.01
CA ARG A 165 8.77 -0.42 2.13
C ARG A 165 7.54 0.04 1.34
N LEU A 166 6.76 -0.88 0.80
CA LEU A 166 5.51 -0.55 0.09
C LEU A 166 4.50 0.15 1.00
N VAL A 167 4.29 -0.37 2.21
CA VAL A 167 3.38 0.21 3.21
C VAL A 167 3.84 1.61 3.64
N ASN A 168 5.15 1.79 3.84
CA ASN A 168 5.75 3.08 4.20
C ASN A 168 5.59 4.11 3.07
N ASN A 169 5.87 3.73 1.82
CA ASN A 169 5.64 4.61 0.66
C ASN A 169 4.17 5.08 0.59
N MET A 170 3.21 4.18 0.81
CA MET A 170 1.78 4.52 0.83
C MET A 170 1.43 5.47 1.99
N ARG A 171 2.07 5.32 3.15
CA ARG A 171 1.89 6.20 4.32
C ARG A 171 2.44 7.60 4.04
N GLU A 172 3.63 7.70 3.45
CA GLU A 172 4.24 8.96 3.08
C GLU A 172 3.41 9.71 2.04
N MET A 173 2.91 9.01 1.02
CA MET A 173 2.03 9.60 0.01
C MET A 173 0.78 10.20 0.65
N MET A 174 0.16 9.48 1.58
CA MET A 174 -1.01 9.98 2.31
C MET A 174 -0.71 11.16 3.24
N GLU A 175 0.49 11.22 3.81
CA GLU A 175 0.90 12.39 4.57
C GLU A 175 1.08 13.61 3.65
N ARG A 176 1.64 13.44 2.45
CA ARG A 176 1.70 14.52 1.44
C ARG A 176 0.31 15.07 1.13
N VAL A 177 -0.69 14.20 0.93
CA VAL A 177 -2.10 14.59 0.75
C VAL A 177 -2.63 15.36 1.96
N ARG A 178 -2.50 14.81 3.17
CA ARG A 178 -2.98 15.45 4.41
C ARG A 178 -2.34 16.80 4.69
N VAL A 179 -1.07 16.99 4.33
CA VAL A 179 -0.38 18.28 4.44
C VAL A 179 -1.06 19.31 3.54
N GLN A 180 -1.34 19.00 2.27
CA GLN A 180 -2.02 19.94 1.38
C GLN A 180 -3.46 20.23 1.82
N GLU A 181 -4.23 19.21 2.21
CA GLU A 181 -5.59 19.39 2.73
C GLU A 181 -5.62 20.31 3.96
N ARG A 182 -4.66 20.14 4.89
CA ARG A 182 -4.55 21.00 6.08
C ARG A 182 -4.18 22.44 5.72
N ILE A 183 -3.28 22.64 4.76
CA ILE A 183 -2.92 23.98 4.28
C ILE A 183 -4.16 24.66 3.69
N ILE A 184 -4.88 24.01 2.77
CA ILE A 184 -6.10 24.54 2.17
C ILE A 184 -7.15 24.85 3.23
N MET A 185 -7.38 23.93 4.17
CA MET A 185 -8.32 24.13 5.28
C MET A 185 -7.92 25.34 6.14
N LYS A 186 -6.64 25.51 6.47
CA LYS A 186 -6.15 26.63 7.28
C LYS A 186 -6.37 27.97 6.57
N LEU A 187 -6.07 28.04 5.28
CA LEU A 187 -6.28 29.25 4.47
C LEU A 187 -7.77 29.62 4.42
N CYS A 188 -8.62 28.68 4.03
CA CYS A 188 -10.05 28.92 3.89
C CYS A 188 -10.77 29.18 5.22
N VAL A 189 -10.54 28.34 6.23
CA VAL A 189 -11.31 28.35 7.49
C VAL A 189 -10.72 29.33 8.50
N GLU A 190 -9.41 29.28 8.74
CA GLU A 190 -8.80 30.08 9.80
C GLU A 190 -8.50 31.51 9.36
N GLN A 191 -7.98 31.70 8.15
CA GLN A 191 -7.53 33.00 7.66
C GLN A 191 -8.65 33.75 6.91
N ALA A 192 -9.32 33.09 5.96
CA ALA A 192 -10.46 33.67 5.25
C ALA A 192 -11.77 33.64 6.05
N LYS A 193 -11.79 32.99 7.22
CA LYS A 193 -12.96 32.91 8.12
C LYS A 193 -14.19 32.24 7.49
N MET A 194 -13.97 31.33 6.54
CA MET A 194 -15.06 30.48 6.02
C MET A 194 -15.51 29.50 7.11
N PRO A 195 -16.81 29.31 7.35
CA PRO A 195 -17.30 28.28 8.26
C PRO A 195 -16.83 26.88 7.84
N LYS A 196 -16.29 26.10 8.79
CA LYS A 196 -15.76 24.74 8.51
C LYS A 196 -16.78 23.84 7.81
N LYS A 197 -18.06 23.93 8.17
CA LYS A 197 -19.14 23.15 7.53
C LYS A 197 -19.29 23.50 6.05
N THR A 198 -19.17 24.78 5.69
CA THR A 198 -19.22 25.26 4.30
C THR A 198 -18.00 24.79 3.53
N PHE A 199 -16.81 24.88 4.14
CA PHE A 199 -15.57 24.38 3.54
C PHE A 199 -15.66 22.88 3.21
N VAL A 200 -16.01 22.05 4.20
CA VAL A 200 -16.11 20.59 4.00
C VAL A 200 -17.11 20.26 2.89
N ALA A 201 -18.27 20.91 2.87
CA ALA A 201 -19.28 20.66 1.82
C ALA A 201 -18.82 21.05 0.41
N ALA A 202 -17.93 22.04 0.28
CA ALA A 202 -17.38 22.47 -1.01
C ALA A 202 -16.17 21.64 -1.45
N PHE A 203 -15.32 21.26 -0.48
CA PHE A 203 -14.02 20.63 -0.72
C PHE A 203 -14.12 19.11 -0.94
N THR A 204 -14.99 18.42 -0.21
CA THR A 204 -15.13 16.96 -0.30
C THR A 204 -15.58 16.53 -1.70
N ASN A 205 -14.87 15.56 -2.29
CA ASN A 205 -15.02 15.07 -3.67
C ASN A 205 -14.60 16.06 -4.77
N ASN A 206 -14.10 17.25 -4.43
CA ASN A 206 -13.59 18.24 -5.37
C ASN A 206 -12.15 18.65 -4.99
N GLU A 207 -11.41 17.80 -4.27
CA GLU A 207 -10.14 18.15 -3.64
C GLU A 207 -9.07 18.64 -4.65
N CYS A 208 -9.12 18.11 -5.87
CA CYS A 208 -8.24 18.46 -6.98
C CYS A 208 -8.86 19.42 -8.00
N GLU A 209 -10.13 19.79 -7.85
CA GLU A 209 -10.78 20.73 -8.76
C GLU A 209 -10.62 22.17 -8.28
N THR A 210 -10.48 23.12 -9.20
CA THR A 210 -10.44 24.55 -8.87
C THR A 210 -11.83 25.18 -8.85
N ALA A 211 -12.83 24.51 -9.44
CA ALA A 211 -14.18 25.04 -9.63
C ALA A 211 -14.90 25.38 -8.31
N TRP A 212 -14.75 24.53 -7.29
CA TRP A 212 -15.34 24.81 -5.97
C TRP A 212 -14.76 26.07 -5.35
N PHE A 213 -13.45 26.32 -5.54
CA PHE A 213 -12.76 27.46 -4.99
C PHE A 213 -13.16 28.75 -5.71
N GLU A 214 -13.22 28.72 -7.05
CA GLU A 214 -13.75 29.83 -7.86
C GLU A 214 -15.17 30.23 -7.47
N TYR A 215 -16.04 29.23 -7.27
CA TYR A 215 -17.40 29.47 -6.81
C TYR A 215 -17.43 30.19 -5.45
N GLN A 216 -16.60 29.77 -4.49
CA GLN A 216 -16.53 30.40 -3.16
C GLN A 216 -15.96 31.82 -3.20
N LYS A 217 -15.04 32.12 -4.13
CA LYS A 217 -14.55 33.48 -4.38
C LYS A 217 -15.65 34.41 -4.92
N GLN A 218 -16.58 33.89 -5.71
CA GLN A 218 -17.65 34.67 -6.35
C GLN A 218 -18.96 34.68 -5.55
N ALA A 219 -19.06 33.93 -4.45
CA ALA A 219 -20.29 33.77 -3.66
C ALA A 219 -20.78 35.03 -2.92
N GLY A 220 -20.00 36.12 -2.93
CA GLY A 220 -20.35 37.39 -2.27
C GLY A 220 -20.51 37.28 -0.75
N LYS A 221 -19.87 36.28 -0.13
CA LYS A 221 -19.94 36.03 1.31
C LYS A 221 -18.82 36.77 2.03
N ALA A 222 -18.91 36.84 3.36
CA ALA A 222 -17.93 37.54 4.20
C ALA A 222 -16.48 37.02 4.01
N TRP A 223 -16.32 35.74 3.65
CA TRP A 223 -15.02 35.13 3.38
C TRP A 223 -14.53 35.32 1.94
N SER A 224 -15.42 35.62 0.99
CA SER A 224 -15.10 35.68 -0.44
C SER A 224 -13.98 36.67 -0.79
N PRO A 225 -13.95 37.92 -0.26
CA PRO A 225 -12.84 38.84 -0.53
C PRO A 225 -11.49 38.34 0.00
N ARG A 226 -11.49 37.66 1.15
CA ARG A 226 -10.27 37.11 1.73
C ARG A 226 -9.75 35.93 0.92
N LEU A 227 -10.62 35.09 0.36
CA LEU A 227 -10.18 33.99 -0.50
C LEU A 227 -9.42 34.47 -1.75
N LEU A 228 -9.75 35.66 -2.27
CA LEU A 228 -9.00 36.27 -3.39
C LEU A 228 -7.55 36.60 -3.01
N GLU A 229 -7.29 36.97 -1.75
CA GLU A 229 -5.92 37.25 -1.26
C GLU A 229 -5.08 35.97 -1.11
N MET A 230 -5.73 34.81 -1.00
CA MET A 230 -5.08 33.51 -0.77
C MET A 230 -5.06 32.62 -2.01
N ASP A 231 -5.44 33.19 -3.16
CA ASP A 231 -5.70 32.49 -4.41
C ASP A 231 -4.51 31.66 -4.87
N GLU A 232 -3.35 32.30 -4.98
CA GLU A 232 -2.11 31.66 -5.42
C GLU A 232 -1.73 30.48 -4.52
N GLU A 233 -1.86 30.64 -3.20
CA GLU A 233 -1.44 29.61 -2.25
C GLU A 233 -2.38 28.40 -2.26
N VAL A 234 -3.70 28.62 -2.34
CA VAL A 234 -4.69 27.54 -2.46
C VAL A 234 -4.53 26.81 -3.79
N LEU A 235 -4.42 27.52 -4.91
CA LEU A 235 -4.23 26.92 -6.24
C LEU A 235 -2.92 26.12 -6.31
N ARG A 236 -1.84 26.60 -5.68
CA ARG A 236 -0.58 25.85 -5.57
C ARG A 236 -0.75 24.55 -4.79
N SER A 237 -1.52 24.55 -3.69
CA SER A 237 -1.80 23.33 -2.94
C SER A 237 -2.71 22.36 -3.70
N ILE A 238 -3.70 22.87 -4.45
CA ILE A 238 -4.52 22.04 -5.35
C ILE A 238 -3.64 21.42 -6.45
N GLY A 239 -2.74 22.20 -7.07
CA GLY A 239 -1.80 21.68 -8.07
C GLY A 239 -0.88 20.58 -7.53
N LYS A 240 -0.46 20.67 -6.26
CA LYS A 240 0.29 19.59 -5.60
C LYS A 240 -0.56 18.33 -5.36
N LEU A 241 -1.86 18.49 -5.09
CA LEU A 241 -2.78 17.34 -5.00
C LEU A 241 -2.98 16.70 -6.38
N GLN A 242 -3.14 17.48 -7.44
CA GLN A 242 -3.20 16.98 -8.83
C GLN A 242 -1.94 16.22 -9.22
N GLN A 243 -0.76 16.74 -8.86
CA GLN A 243 0.50 16.05 -9.09
C GLN A 243 0.54 14.66 -8.40
N ILE A 244 -0.02 14.55 -7.18
CA ILE A 244 -0.13 13.26 -6.49
C ILE A 244 -1.06 12.30 -7.25
N GLU A 245 -2.18 12.79 -7.81
CA GLU A 245 -3.06 11.96 -8.64
C GLU A 245 -2.38 11.47 -9.93
N GLU A 246 -1.53 12.32 -10.53
CA GLU A 246 -0.73 11.96 -11.71
C GLU A 246 0.37 10.94 -11.38
N GLU A 247 1.10 11.14 -10.27
CA GLU A 247 2.17 10.24 -9.81
C GLU A 247 1.62 8.84 -9.48
N THR A 248 0.49 8.78 -8.78
CA THR A 248 -0.08 7.51 -8.30
C THR A 248 -1.08 6.86 -9.26
N GLY A 249 -1.59 7.63 -10.24
CA GLY A 249 -2.70 7.21 -11.10
C GLY A 249 -4.01 6.96 -10.35
N LEU A 250 -4.18 7.52 -9.15
CA LEU A 250 -5.33 7.36 -8.26
C LEU A 250 -5.90 8.72 -7.89
N SER A 251 -7.22 8.83 -7.75
CA SER A 251 -7.80 10.05 -7.20
C SER A 251 -7.51 10.19 -5.71
N ILE A 252 -7.51 11.42 -5.18
CA ILE A 252 -7.30 11.68 -3.74
C ILE A 252 -8.28 10.87 -2.88
N ALA A 253 -9.54 10.73 -3.33
CA ALA A 253 -10.54 9.91 -2.66
C ALA A 253 -10.15 8.43 -2.61
N GLN A 254 -9.61 7.88 -3.71
CA GLN A 254 -9.15 6.49 -3.78
C GLN A 254 -7.92 6.26 -2.89
N ILE A 255 -6.93 7.15 -2.93
CA ILE A 255 -5.74 7.06 -2.06
C ILE A 255 -6.18 7.02 -0.59
N LYS A 256 -7.12 7.89 -0.20
CA LYS A 256 -7.68 7.94 1.16
C LYS A 256 -8.42 6.66 1.54
N ASP A 257 -9.20 6.08 0.62
CA ASP A 257 -9.92 4.84 0.89
C ASP A 257 -8.98 3.64 1.06
N ILE A 258 -8.01 3.47 0.14
CA ILE A 258 -7.01 2.39 0.21
C ILE A 258 -6.23 2.49 1.52
N ASN A 259 -5.73 3.68 1.87
CA ASN A 259 -4.98 3.87 3.11
C ASN A 259 -5.85 3.68 4.37
N ARG A 260 -7.13 4.01 4.30
CA ARG A 260 -8.08 3.73 5.39
C ARG A 260 -8.24 2.22 5.60
N ARG A 261 -8.42 1.44 4.53
CA ARG A 261 -8.52 -0.03 4.61
C ARG A 261 -7.23 -0.65 5.13
N MET A 262 -6.08 -0.19 4.64
CA MET A 262 -4.76 -0.57 5.13
C MET A 262 -4.61 -0.31 6.64
N SER A 263 -4.92 0.91 7.10
CA SER A 263 -4.84 1.29 8.52
C SER A 263 -5.76 0.46 9.42
N ILE A 264 -6.94 0.06 8.91
CA ILE A 264 -7.87 -0.82 9.63
C ILE A 264 -7.28 -2.23 9.77
N GLY A 265 -6.69 -2.77 8.69
CA GLY A 265 -6.00 -4.06 8.69
C GLY A 265 -4.84 -4.09 9.68
N GLU A 266 -3.96 -3.08 9.62
CA GLU A 266 -2.85 -2.90 10.57
C GLU A 266 -3.34 -2.85 12.03
N ALA A 267 -4.40 -2.08 12.29
CA ALA A 267 -4.95 -1.96 13.64
C ALA A 267 -5.62 -3.26 14.12
N LYS A 268 -6.18 -4.06 13.22
CA LYS A 268 -6.73 -5.40 13.52
C LYS A 268 -5.60 -6.37 13.87
N ALA A 269 -4.56 -6.45 13.05
CA ALA A 269 -3.40 -7.29 13.29
C ALA A 269 -2.69 -6.91 14.60
N ARG A 270 -2.40 -5.62 14.81
CA ARG A 270 -1.75 -5.11 16.04
C ARG A 270 -2.52 -5.45 17.31
N ARG A 271 -3.85 -5.25 17.29
CA ARG A 271 -4.68 -5.59 18.46
C ARG A 271 -4.67 -7.07 18.77
N ALA A 272 -4.71 -7.93 17.74
CA ALA A 272 -4.67 -9.37 17.92
C ALA A 272 -3.29 -9.85 18.42
N LYS A 273 -2.18 -9.33 17.85
CA LYS A 273 -0.82 -9.62 18.34
C LYS A 273 -0.63 -9.22 19.80
N LYS A 274 -1.10 -8.02 20.17
CA LYS A 274 -1.02 -7.54 21.56
C LYS A 274 -1.79 -8.44 22.53
N GLU A 275 -2.98 -8.87 22.15
CA GLU A 275 -3.79 -9.81 22.95
C GLU A 275 -3.07 -11.16 23.12
N MET A 276 -2.34 -11.63 22.10
CA MET A 276 -1.53 -12.84 22.16
C MET A 276 -0.34 -12.72 23.12
N VAL A 277 0.35 -11.57 23.12
CA VAL A 277 1.52 -11.30 23.98
C VAL A 277 1.11 -11.07 25.45
N GLU A 278 -0.05 -10.45 25.66
CA GLU A 278 -0.55 -10.17 27.00
C GLU A 278 -1.11 -11.41 27.72
N ALA A 279 -1.49 -12.45 26.96
CA ALA A 279 -2.12 -13.68 27.44
C ALA A 279 -1.12 -14.72 27.99
#